data_AF-A0A1W9M5Q0-F1
#
_entry.id   AF-A0A1W9M5Q0-F1
#
_cell.length_a   1.000
_cell.length_b   1.000
_cell.length_c   1.000
_cell.angle_alpha   90.00
_cell.angle_beta   90.00
_cell.angle_gamma   90.00
#
_symmetry.space_group_name_H-M   'P 1'
#
loop_
_entity.id
_entity.type
_entity.pdbx_description
1 polymer ?
#
loop_
_entity_poly.entity_id
_entity_poly.type
_entity_poly.pdbx_seq_one_letter_code
_entity_poly.pdbx_strand_id
1 'polypeptide(L)'
;MRSLGTLLVCCWLAGAFCLVVPAGSLADDVICFGDSITQGMYDETPYPTHLLDQIKAAGSSSAVWNYGKGGETTNSGVDRMSGVLAEKSSRYVIIMEGANDAIAGISPSTTAWDLGLMVGKVKGVGSTPILGNITPNTRDGVNDQITGSYNPEISKMAVKEGVTLVDQYAQFSSNWGPYTSDGLHPNSAGGLEIAKKFFSVLSFAGAAGSGGDSGGGGGCFIATAAYGSVLSPQVQLLRRFRDEVLLHTDMGRSFVRWYLKTSPPVAEYLRRHDTARLLTRWALYPLVGAAALALHQQLSLCLGGGLVLLGLFWFRRRAQGGATAAPRG
;
A
#
# COMPACT_ATOMS: atom_id res chain seq x y z
N MET A 1 -0.99 -23.66 61.74
CA MET A 1 -1.41 -23.98 60.36
C MET A 1 -1.77 -22.68 59.65
N ARG A 2 -1.01 -22.34 58.59
CA ARG A 2 -1.12 -21.11 57.81
C ARG A 2 -2.18 -21.29 56.70
N SER A 3 -3.16 -20.41 56.58
CA SER A 3 -4.05 -20.33 55.39
C SER A 3 -3.93 -18.91 54.82
N LEU A 4 -3.02 -18.65 53.88
CA LEU A 4 -3.23 -18.83 52.43
C LEU A 4 -4.67 -18.47 52.02
N GLY A 5 -5.04 -17.20 52.11
CA GLY A 5 -6.39 -16.75 51.71
C GLY A 5 -6.55 -15.29 51.30
N THR A 6 -5.54 -14.42 51.47
CA THR A 6 -5.73 -12.97 51.28
C THR A 6 -4.54 -12.27 50.61
N LEU A 7 -3.91 -12.94 49.64
CA LEU A 7 -2.74 -12.40 48.90
C LEU A 7 -2.78 -12.69 47.40
N LEU A 8 -3.99 -12.82 46.83
CA LEU A 8 -4.22 -13.05 45.39
C LEU A 8 -5.19 -12.04 44.74
N VAL A 9 -5.41 -10.88 45.36
CA VAL A 9 -6.24 -9.79 44.78
C VAL A 9 -5.43 -8.53 44.43
N CYS A 10 -4.12 -8.49 44.74
CA CYS A 10 -3.26 -7.33 44.43
C CYS A 10 -2.20 -7.55 43.33
N CYS A 11 -2.20 -8.67 42.60
CA CYS A 11 -1.20 -8.95 41.55
C CYS A 11 -1.75 -9.00 40.11
N TRP A 12 -3.00 -8.56 39.86
CA TRP A 12 -3.61 -8.57 38.51
C TRP A 12 -3.87 -7.17 37.92
N LEU A 13 -3.23 -6.12 38.44
CA LEU A 13 -3.31 -4.75 37.88
C LEU A 13 -1.93 -4.11 37.63
N ALA A 14 -0.86 -4.90 37.53
CA ALA A 14 0.51 -4.39 37.29
C ALA A 14 1.22 -5.05 36.09
N GLY A 15 0.49 -5.77 35.22
CA GLY A 15 1.05 -6.41 34.04
C GLY A 15 0.30 -6.00 32.79
N ALA A 16 1.01 -5.35 31.86
CA ALA A 16 0.57 -4.91 30.52
C ALA A 16 0.15 -3.44 30.37
N PHE A 17 0.85 -2.50 31.02
CA PHE A 17 1.34 -1.36 30.24
C PHE A 17 2.51 -1.89 29.41
N CYS A 18 2.18 -2.56 28.31
CA CYS A 18 3.14 -2.75 27.24
C CYS A 18 3.46 -1.32 26.81
N LEU A 19 4.59 -0.80 27.28
CA LEU A 19 5.27 0.30 26.62
C LEU A 19 5.40 -0.18 25.18
N VAL A 20 4.49 0.26 24.34
CA VAL A 20 4.75 0.40 22.91
C VAL A 20 5.88 1.41 22.91
N VAL A 21 7.11 0.90 23.01
CA VAL A 21 8.27 1.61 22.51
C VAL A 21 7.86 1.87 21.06
N PRO A 22 7.63 3.13 20.64
CA PRO A 22 7.42 3.37 19.24
C PRO A 22 8.67 2.81 18.58
N ALA A 23 8.50 1.76 17.77
CA ALA A 23 9.52 1.40 16.79
C ALA A 23 9.88 2.73 16.15
N GLY A 24 11.15 3.17 16.32
CA GLY A 24 11.56 4.53 15.97
C GLY A 24 10.97 4.84 14.61
N SER A 25 10.07 5.84 14.54
CA SER A 25 9.36 6.12 13.31
C SER A 25 10.43 6.35 12.26
N LEU A 26 10.44 5.53 11.19
CA LEU A 26 11.35 5.74 10.07
C LEU A 26 11.27 7.22 9.72
N ALA A 27 12.43 7.85 9.48
CA ALA A 27 12.43 9.20 8.95
C ALA A 27 11.50 9.20 7.73
N ASP A 28 10.61 10.20 7.64
CA ASP A 28 9.67 10.35 6.50
C ASP A 28 10.42 10.68 5.19
N ASP A 29 11.73 10.43 5.12
CA ASP A 29 12.62 10.54 3.98
C ASP A 29 12.30 9.52 2.90
N VAL A 30 12.85 9.79 1.71
CA VAL A 30 12.72 8.95 0.50
C VAL A 30 14.10 8.59 -0.01
N ILE A 31 14.36 7.30 -0.20
CA ILE A 31 15.50 6.83 -1.00
C ILE A 31 15.03 6.65 -2.44
N CYS A 32 15.75 7.23 -3.41
CA CYS A 32 15.58 6.96 -4.83
C CYS A 32 16.72 6.04 -5.28
N PHE A 33 16.41 4.76 -5.47
CA PHE A 33 17.35 3.73 -5.89
C PHE A 33 17.13 3.38 -7.36
N GLY A 34 18.20 3.35 -8.16
CA GLY A 34 18.11 2.94 -9.55
C GLY A 34 19.39 3.19 -10.34
N ASP A 35 19.23 3.30 -11.65
CA ASP A 35 20.34 3.41 -12.61
C ASP A 35 20.68 4.87 -12.98
N SER A 36 21.17 5.11 -14.21
CA SER A 36 21.50 6.44 -14.74
C SER A 36 20.29 7.38 -14.82
N ILE A 37 19.09 6.85 -14.98
CA ILE A 37 17.86 7.65 -15.00
C ILE A 37 17.61 8.26 -13.62
N THR A 38 17.87 7.49 -12.56
CA THR A 38 17.81 7.96 -11.17
C THR A 38 18.98 8.86 -10.83
N GLN A 39 20.19 8.52 -11.31
CA GLN A 39 21.40 9.32 -11.08
C GLN A 39 21.26 10.74 -11.64
N GLY A 40 20.69 10.86 -12.84
CA GLY A 40 20.78 12.06 -13.68
C GLY A 40 21.99 11.99 -14.60
N MET A 41 21.79 12.46 -15.83
CA MET A 41 22.81 12.50 -16.88
C MET A 41 22.78 13.87 -17.56
N TYR A 42 23.83 14.21 -18.30
CA TYR A 42 23.90 15.43 -19.13
C TYR A 42 23.74 16.75 -18.36
N ASP A 43 24.14 16.79 -17.08
CA ASP A 43 23.96 17.94 -16.19
C ASP A 43 22.49 18.40 -16.05
N GLU A 44 21.54 17.52 -16.40
CA GLU A 44 20.11 17.74 -16.25
C GLU A 44 19.70 17.59 -14.78
N THR A 45 18.59 18.22 -14.41
CA THR A 45 18.03 18.05 -13.06
C THR A 45 17.29 16.70 -12.98
N PRO A 46 17.77 15.73 -12.18
CA PRO A 46 17.16 14.41 -12.14
C PRO A 46 15.86 14.41 -11.34
N TYR A 47 15.02 13.39 -11.56
CA TYR A 47 13.74 13.28 -10.87
C TYR A 47 13.82 13.30 -9.34
N PRO A 48 14.86 12.77 -8.65
CA PRO A 48 14.94 12.84 -7.19
C PRO A 48 15.05 14.29 -6.68
N THR A 49 15.69 15.18 -7.44
CA THR A 49 15.76 16.61 -7.11
C THR A 49 14.41 17.29 -7.25
N HIS A 50 13.72 17.06 -8.39
CA HIS A 50 12.35 17.56 -8.59
C HIS A 50 11.36 17.00 -7.56
N LEU A 51 11.55 15.75 -7.12
CA LEU A 51 10.74 15.13 -6.09
C LEU A 51 10.94 15.83 -4.74
N LEU A 52 12.18 16.16 -4.38
CA LEU A 52 12.48 16.93 -3.17
C LEU A 52 11.78 18.29 -3.19
N ASP A 53 11.81 18.99 -4.32
CA ASP A 53 11.16 20.29 -4.46
C ASP A 53 9.63 20.19 -4.27
N GLN A 54 8.99 19.15 -4.82
CA GLN A 54 7.56 18.90 -4.61
C GLN A 54 7.22 18.56 -3.16
N ILE A 55 8.05 17.74 -2.51
CA ILE A 55 7.89 17.38 -1.09
C ILE A 55 8.00 18.62 -0.20
N LYS A 56 8.98 19.49 -0.45
CA LYS A 56 9.13 20.76 0.26
C LYS A 56 7.98 21.72 -0.01
N ALA A 57 7.54 21.83 -1.26
CA ALA A 57 6.40 22.67 -1.64
C ALA A 57 5.10 22.22 -0.96
N ALA A 58 4.97 20.92 -0.67
CA ALA A 58 3.86 20.35 0.10
C ALA A 58 4.00 20.51 1.63
N GLY A 59 5.00 21.26 2.10
CA GLY A 59 5.21 21.57 3.52
C GLY A 59 5.90 20.46 4.33
N SER A 60 6.43 19.42 3.69
CA SER A 60 7.20 18.38 4.38
C SER A 60 8.68 18.77 4.51
N SER A 61 9.29 18.41 5.64
CA SER A 61 10.73 18.52 5.88
C SER A 61 11.52 17.26 5.49
N SER A 62 10.86 16.26 4.90
CA SER A 62 11.51 15.03 4.44
C SER A 62 12.65 15.30 3.46
N ALA A 63 13.74 14.53 3.59
CA ALA A 63 14.82 14.53 2.61
C ALA A 63 14.58 13.48 1.51
N VAL A 64 15.22 13.70 0.36
CA VAL A 64 15.30 12.74 -0.74
C VAL A 64 16.76 12.40 -0.99
N TRP A 65 17.08 11.12 -1.02
CA TRP A 65 18.44 10.61 -1.18
C TRP A 65 18.58 9.93 -2.53
N ASN A 66 19.43 10.48 -3.39
CA ASN A 66 19.68 9.92 -4.72
C ASN A 66 20.77 8.84 -4.65
N TYR A 67 20.35 7.58 -4.79
CA TYR A 67 21.21 6.39 -4.90
C TYR A 67 21.18 5.81 -6.31
N GLY A 68 21.11 6.68 -7.33
CA GLY A 68 21.25 6.32 -8.73
C GLY A 68 22.70 5.95 -9.11
N LYS A 69 22.86 4.89 -9.89
CA LYS A 69 24.17 4.43 -10.37
C LYS A 69 24.12 4.10 -11.87
N GLY A 70 24.77 4.94 -12.67
CA GLY A 70 24.77 4.79 -14.13
C GLY A 70 25.23 3.43 -14.60
N GLY A 71 24.49 2.87 -15.56
CA GLY A 71 24.76 1.55 -16.17
C GLY A 71 24.41 0.34 -15.30
N GLU A 72 23.80 0.54 -14.13
CA GLU A 72 23.43 -0.58 -13.26
C GLU A 72 22.29 -1.44 -13.85
N THR A 73 22.44 -2.76 -13.74
CA THR A 73 21.41 -3.76 -14.07
C THR A 73 20.79 -4.29 -12.79
N THR A 74 19.57 -4.83 -12.85
CA THR A 74 18.83 -5.24 -11.64
C THR A 74 19.57 -6.27 -10.80
N ASN A 75 20.39 -7.14 -11.41
CA ASN A 75 21.24 -8.08 -10.67
C ASN A 75 22.24 -7.35 -9.77
N SER A 76 22.94 -6.34 -10.30
CA SER A 76 23.84 -5.49 -9.52
C SER A 76 23.09 -4.63 -8.49
N GLY A 77 21.88 -4.18 -8.83
CA GLY A 77 20.98 -3.50 -7.90
C GLY A 77 20.62 -4.35 -6.68
N VAL A 78 20.31 -5.65 -6.88
CA VAL A 78 20.04 -6.61 -5.79
C VAL A 78 21.22 -6.70 -4.82
N ASP A 79 22.45 -6.76 -5.34
CA ASP A 79 23.66 -6.84 -4.53
C ASP A 79 23.90 -5.54 -3.73
N ARG A 80 23.67 -4.39 -4.35
CA ARG A 80 23.90 -3.06 -3.75
C ARG A 80 22.83 -2.65 -2.72
N MET A 81 21.58 -3.08 -2.91
CA MET A 81 20.42 -2.62 -2.13
C MET A 81 20.63 -2.74 -0.62
N SER A 82 21.17 -3.87 -0.14
CA SER A 82 21.36 -4.08 1.29
C SER A 82 22.36 -3.09 1.92
N GLY A 83 23.37 -2.65 1.15
CA GLY A 83 24.32 -1.63 1.61
C GLY A 83 23.66 -0.26 1.74
N VAL A 84 22.85 0.14 0.75
CA VAL A 84 22.10 1.41 0.78
C VAL A 84 21.12 1.45 1.95
N LEU A 85 20.38 0.36 2.20
CA LEU A 85 19.43 0.28 3.31
C LEU A 85 20.11 0.25 4.69
N ALA A 86 21.37 -0.17 4.76
CA ALA A 86 22.17 -0.11 5.99
C ALA A 86 22.76 1.28 6.24
N GLU A 87 23.15 1.97 5.17
CA GLU A 87 23.65 3.35 5.23
C GLU A 87 22.54 4.34 5.58
N LYS A 88 21.33 4.12 5.02
CA LYS A 88 20.23 5.06 5.14
C LYS A 88 18.89 4.40 5.46
N SER A 89 18.28 4.87 6.54
CA SER A 89 16.91 4.53 6.92
C SER A 89 15.94 5.57 6.36
N SER A 90 14.89 5.12 5.67
CA SER A 90 13.86 5.99 5.08
C SER A 90 12.53 5.26 5.01
N ARG A 91 11.43 5.99 5.20
CA ARG A 91 10.08 5.42 5.13
C ARG A 91 9.76 4.87 3.74
N TYR A 92 10.18 5.58 2.71
CA TYR A 92 9.94 5.20 1.32
C TYR A 92 11.24 4.85 0.62
N VAL A 93 11.21 3.81 -0.21
CA VAL A 93 12.29 3.48 -1.15
C VAL A 93 11.67 3.34 -2.53
N ILE A 94 11.95 4.31 -3.39
CA ILE A 94 11.60 4.25 -4.81
C ILE A 94 12.66 3.40 -5.51
N ILE A 95 12.22 2.41 -6.27
CA ILE A 95 13.06 1.55 -7.11
C ILE A 95 12.69 1.84 -8.57
N MET A 96 13.65 2.26 -9.38
CA MET A 96 13.45 2.44 -10.82
C MET A 96 14.70 1.98 -11.57
N GLU A 97 14.64 0.77 -12.12
CA GLU A 97 15.76 0.06 -12.72
C GLU A 97 15.23 -0.91 -13.80
N GLY A 98 16.13 -1.44 -14.63
CA GLY A 98 15.80 -2.39 -15.71
C GLY A 98 15.97 -1.82 -17.11
N ALA A 99 16.25 -0.53 -17.26
CA ALA A 99 16.56 0.04 -18.57
C ALA A 99 17.84 -0.58 -19.16
N ASN A 100 18.88 -0.78 -18.32
CA ASN A 100 20.12 -1.42 -18.75
C ASN A 100 19.97 -2.92 -18.99
N ASP A 101 19.06 -3.60 -18.29
CA ASP A 101 18.70 -4.99 -18.57
C ASP A 101 18.14 -5.16 -19.98
N ALA A 102 17.22 -4.27 -20.37
CA ALA A 102 16.65 -4.25 -21.71
C ALA A 102 17.73 -4.00 -22.78
N ILE A 103 18.70 -3.12 -22.50
CA ILE A 103 19.83 -2.85 -23.40
C ILE A 103 20.80 -4.05 -23.46
N ALA A 104 21.06 -4.71 -22.32
CA ALA A 104 21.98 -5.82 -22.20
C ALA A 104 21.38 -7.17 -22.65
N GLY A 105 20.07 -7.22 -22.93
CA GLY A 105 19.36 -8.44 -23.31
C GLY A 105 19.11 -9.41 -22.15
N ILE A 106 19.11 -8.93 -20.90
CA ILE A 106 18.70 -9.73 -19.73
C ILE A 106 17.19 -9.97 -19.82
N SER A 107 16.73 -11.19 -19.56
CA SER A 107 15.33 -11.54 -19.82
C SER A 107 14.34 -10.72 -18.98
N PRO A 108 13.17 -10.33 -19.53
CA PRO A 108 12.10 -9.66 -18.78
C PRO A 108 11.73 -10.34 -17.46
N SER A 109 11.69 -11.68 -17.46
CA SER A 109 11.40 -12.47 -16.25
C SER A 109 12.51 -12.38 -15.20
N THR A 110 13.77 -12.33 -15.63
CA THR A 110 14.92 -12.15 -14.71
C THR A 110 14.89 -10.75 -14.11
N THR A 111 14.70 -9.72 -14.94
CA THR A 111 14.58 -8.33 -14.48
C THR A 111 13.44 -8.17 -13.46
N ALA A 112 12.26 -8.73 -13.76
CA ALA A 112 11.13 -8.69 -12.82
C ALA A 112 11.41 -9.48 -11.53
N TRP A 113 12.08 -10.63 -11.61
CA TRP A 113 12.48 -11.41 -10.44
C TRP A 113 13.44 -10.62 -9.53
N ASP A 114 14.48 -10.00 -10.10
CA ASP A 114 15.46 -9.21 -9.35
C ASP A 114 14.83 -7.98 -8.69
N LEU A 115 13.93 -7.28 -9.39
CA LEU A 115 13.11 -6.21 -8.82
C LEU A 115 12.27 -6.72 -7.63
N GLY A 116 11.71 -7.93 -7.73
CA GLY A 116 11.02 -8.59 -6.62
C GLY A 116 11.93 -8.84 -5.40
N LEU A 117 13.18 -9.26 -5.62
CA LEU A 117 14.18 -9.42 -4.55
C LEU A 117 14.49 -8.09 -3.85
N MET A 118 14.65 -7.01 -4.63
CA MET A 118 14.85 -5.66 -4.09
C MET A 118 13.64 -5.19 -3.26
N VAL A 119 12.42 -5.37 -3.78
CA VAL A 119 11.17 -5.10 -3.05
C VAL A 119 11.12 -5.86 -1.72
N GLY A 120 11.52 -7.13 -1.72
CA GLY A 120 11.63 -7.96 -0.51
C GLY A 120 12.64 -7.40 0.50
N LYS A 121 13.82 -6.97 0.06
CA LYS A 121 14.84 -6.34 0.92
C LYS A 121 14.33 -5.06 1.58
N VAL A 122 13.66 -4.19 0.82
CA VAL A 122 13.06 -2.95 1.34
C VAL A 122 12.00 -3.24 2.41
N LYS A 123 11.08 -4.18 2.14
CA LYS A 123 10.07 -4.59 3.13
C LYS A 123 10.71 -5.22 4.38
N GLY A 124 11.79 -5.97 4.19
CA GLY A 124 12.52 -6.64 5.27
C GLY A 124 13.10 -5.69 6.31
N VAL A 125 13.41 -4.44 5.93
CA VAL A 125 13.87 -3.39 6.87
C VAL A 125 12.73 -2.49 7.36
N GLY A 126 11.48 -2.82 7.03
CA GLY A 126 10.28 -2.08 7.45
C GLY A 126 9.95 -0.85 6.59
N SER A 127 10.73 -0.57 5.54
CA SER A 127 10.46 0.51 4.60
C SER A 127 9.36 0.13 3.59
N THR A 128 8.72 1.14 3.01
CA THR A 128 7.69 0.98 1.97
C THR A 128 8.33 1.08 0.58
N PRO A 129 8.39 -0.02 -0.20
CA PRO A 129 8.86 0.05 -1.57
C PRO A 129 7.81 0.72 -2.47
N ILE A 130 8.27 1.55 -3.38
CA ILE A 130 7.49 2.12 -4.50
C ILE A 130 8.26 1.77 -5.78
N LEU A 131 7.61 1.11 -6.73
CA LEU A 131 8.27 0.65 -7.95
C LEU A 131 7.91 1.56 -9.12
N GLY A 132 8.89 1.97 -9.94
CA GLY A 132 8.67 2.54 -11.26
C GLY A 132 8.93 1.49 -12.34
N ASN A 133 8.10 1.45 -13.39
CA ASN A 133 8.43 0.67 -14.58
C ASN A 133 9.43 1.42 -15.48
N ILE A 134 9.92 0.75 -16.52
CA ILE A 134 10.95 1.29 -17.41
C ILE A 134 10.33 2.35 -18.34
N THR A 135 10.97 3.50 -18.48
CA THR A 135 10.59 4.60 -19.41
C THR A 135 10.88 4.23 -20.87
N PRO A 136 10.36 4.98 -21.87
CA PRO A 136 10.66 4.69 -23.27
C PRO A 136 12.16 4.77 -23.61
N ASN A 137 12.57 3.98 -24.59
CA ASN A 137 13.89 4.04 -25.20
C ASN A 137 13.76 4.13 -26.72
N THR A 138 14.08 5.29 -27.28
CA THR A 138 14.00 5.58 -28.72
C THR A 138 15.38 5.71 -29.37
N ARG A 139 16.44 5.21 -28.73
CA ARG A 139 17.77 5.16 -29.33
C ARG A 139 17.80 4.18 -30.49
N ASP A 140 18.51 4.56 -31.56
CA ASP A 140 18.66 3.71 -32.75
C ASP A 140 19.32 2.37 -32.41
N GLY A 141 18.83 1.29 -33.03
CA GLY A 141 19.39 -0.05 -32.88
C GLY A 141 19.02 -0.78 -31.58
N VAL A 142 18.18 -0.20 -30.73
CA VAL A 142 17.65 -0.88 -29.54
C VAL A 142 16.36 -1.61 -29.89
N ASN A 143 16.27 -2.89 -29.54
CA ASN A 143 15.03 -3.66 -29.64
C ASN A 143 14.10 -3.25 -28.49
N ASP A 144 13.16 -2.34 -28.72
CA ASP A 144 12.22 -1.89 -27.68
C ASP A 144 11.17 -2.97 -27.36
N GLN A 145 11.54 -3.88 -26.45
CA GLN A 145 10.62 -4.84 -25.84
C GLN A 145 10.00 -4.31 -24.55
N ILE A 146 10.16 -3.02 -24.23
CA ILE A 146 9.79 -2.47 -22.92
C ILE A 146 8.29 -2.63 -22.69
N THR A 147 7.46 -2.23 -23.65
CA THR A 147 5.98 -2.35 -23.53
C THR A 147 5.47 -3.75 -23.83
N GLY A 148 6.14 -4.48 -24.71
CA GLY A 148 5.73 -5.82 -25.11
C GLY A 148 6.02 -6.90 -24.06
N SER A 149 7.10 -6.75 -23.29
CA SER A 149 7.62 -7.83 -22.44
C SER A 149 8.06 -7.38 -21.05
N TYR A 150 8.90 -6.34 -20.93
CA TYR A 150 9.47 -5.94 -19.61
C TYR A 150 8.43 -5.34 -18.67
N ASN A 151 7.77 -4.25 -19.06
CA ASN A 151 6.78 -3.57 -18.23
C ASN A 151 5.57 -4.47 -17.87
N PRO A 152 5.08 -5.38 -18.75
CA PRO A 152 4.11 -6.40 -18.37
C PRO A 152 4.59 -7.36 -17.26
N GLU A 153 5.81 -7.90 -17.35
CA GLU A 153 6.35 -8.79 -16.30
C GLU A 153 6.61 -8.04 -14.99
N ILE A 154 7.09 -6.79 -15.06
CA ILE A 154 7.23 -5.90 -13.89
C ILE A 154 5.86 -5.67 -13.23
N SER A 155 4.82 -5.41 -14.03
CA SER A 155 3.45 -5.20 -13.54
C SER A 155 2.89 -6.44 -12.84
N LYS A 156 3.12 -7.62 -13.43
CA LYS A 156 2.72 -8.90 -12.86
C LYS A 156 3.44 -9.19 -11.54
N MET A 157 4.75 -8.93 -11.46
CA MET A 157 5.50 -9.03 -10.21
C MET A 157 4.96 -8.04 -9.17
N ALA A 158 4.71 -6.79 -9.55
CA ALA A 158 4.22 -5.78 -8.62
C ALA A 158 2.89 -6.18 -7.97
N VAL A 159 1.96 -6.73 -8.76
CA VAL A 159 0.69 -7.30 -8.27
C VAL A 159 0.94 -8.48 -7.33
N LYS A 160 1.81 -9.42 -7.71
CA LYS A 160 2.15 -10.59 -6.89
C LYS A 160 2.72 -10.20 -5.53
N GLU A 161 3.62 -9.23 -5.52
CA GLU A 161 4.27 -8.76 -4.30
C GLU A 161 3.42 -7.75 -3.52
N GLY A 162 2.31 -7.25 -4.08
CA GLY A 162 1.48 -6.21 -3.45
C GLY A 162 2.26 -4.90 -3.23
N VAL A 163 3.15 -4.55 -4.17
CA VAL A 163 3.90 -3.28 -4.15
C VAL A 163 3.23 -2.26 -5.06
N THR A 164 3.24 -0.99 -4.65
CA THR A 164 2.74 0.11 -5.48
C THR A 164 3.63 0.26 -6.71
N LEU A 165 3.02 0.11 -7.90
CA LEU A 165 3.66 0.39 -9.18
C LEU A 165 3.21 1.74 -9.70
N VAL A 166 4.19 2.57 -10.08
CA VAL A 166 4.02 3.84 -10.77
C VAL A 166 4.38 3.63 -12.23
N ASP A 167 3.40 3.78 -13.12
CA ASP A 167 3.61 3.68 -14.56
C ASP A 167 4.26 4.96 -15.09
N GLN A 168 5.56 4.87 -15.34
CA GLN A 168 6.38 5.93 -15.93
C GLN A 168 6.35 5.92 -17.46
N TYR A 169 6.00 4.79 -18.09
CA TYR A 169 5.99 4.68 -19.55
C TYR A 169 4.79 5.39 -20.19
N ALA A 170 3.58 5.15 -19.67
CA ALA A 170 2.34 5.53 -20.36
C ALA A 170 2.26 7.03 -20.72
N GLN A 171 2.75 7.90 -19.83
CA GLN A 171 2.75 9.36 -20.05
C GLN A 171 3.66 9.83 -21.19
N PHE A 172 4.72 9.08 -21.49
CA PHE A 172 5.70 9.43 -22.50
C PHE A 172 5.50 8.69 -23.83
N SER A 173 4.65 7.66 -23.84
CA SER A 173 4.47 6.71 -24.95
C SER A 173 4.26 7.35 -26.33
N SER A 174 3.59 8.51 -26.40
CA SER A 174 3.30 9.19 -27.67
C SER A 174 4.18 10.44 -27.92
N ASN A 175 5.02 10.85 -26.97
CA ASN A 175 5.76 12.11 -27.06
C ASN A 175 7.04 12.10 -26.20
N TRP A 176 7.91 11.11 -26.39
CA TRP A 176 9.12 10.99 -25.57
C TRP A 176 10.20 12.02 -25.90
N GLY A 177 10.37 12.35 -27.19
CA GLY A 177 11.48 13.17 -27.70
C GLY A 177 11.75 14.47 -26.93
N PRO A 178 10.73 15.30 -26.61
CA PRO A 178 10.94 16.54 -25.84
C PRO A 178 11.34 16.34 -24.37
N TYR A 179 11.21 15.13 -23.82
CA TYR A 179 11.47 14.81 -22.42
C TYR A 179 12.77 14.03 -22.21
N THR A 180 13.54 13.80 -23.27
CA THR A 180 14.81 13.07 -23.23
C THR A 180 15.93 13.88 -23.88
N SER A 181 17.15 13.70 -23.38
CA SER A 181 18.35 14.30 -23.97
C SER A 181 18.92 13.48 -25.12
N ASP A 182 18.63 12.17 -25.17
CA ASP A 182 19.31 11.24 -26.08
C ASP A 182 18.47 10.02 -26.51
N GLY A 183 17.16 10.03 -26.22
CA GLY A 183 16.26 8.91 -26.49
C GLY A 183 16.11 7.91 -25.33
N LEU A 184 16.93 7.97 -24.27
CA LEU A 184 16.86 7.08 -23.10
C LEU A 184 16.81 7.87 -21.78
N HIS A 185 17.70 8.84 -21.60
CA HIS A 185 17.84 9.57 -20.35
C HIS A 185 16.87 10.77 -20.36
N PRO A 186 16.06 10.94 -19.30
CA PRO A 186 15.21 12.11 -19.18
C PRO A 186 16.04 13.38 -19.08
N ASN A 187 15.60 14.42 -19.77
CA ASN A 187 16.06 15.78 -19.50
C ASN A 187 15.35 16.34 -18.25
N SER A 188 15.63 17.59 -17.87
CA SER A 188 14.99 18.21 -16.70
C SER A 188 13.45 18.19 -16.76
N ALA A 189 12.85 18.38 -17.95
CA ALA A 189 11.39 18.30 -18.11
C ALA A 189 10.87 16.86 -17.93
N GLY A 190 11.58 15.86 -18.45
CA GLY A 190 11.24 14.44 -18.24
C GLY A 190 11.38 14.03 -16.78
N GLY A 191 12.46 14.47 -16.11
CA GLY A 191 12.69 14.26 -14.69
C GLY A 191 11.57 14.85 -13.83
N LEU A 192 11.04 16.03 -14.18
CA LEU A 192 9.90 16.64 -13.49
C LEU A 192 8.62 15.79 -13.60
N GLU A 193 8.30 15.27 -14.79
CA GLU A 193 7.11 14.42 -14.97
C GLU A 193 7.23 13.07 -14.25
N ILE A 194 8.42 12.47 -14.24
CA ILE A 194 8.71 11.26 -13.44
C ILE A 194 8.50 11.54 -11.95
N ALA A 195 9.01 12.68 -11.46
CA ALA A 195 8.89 13.08 -10.07
C ALA A 195 7.43 13.29 -9.65
N LYS A 196 6.61 13.95 -10.49
CA LYS A 196 5.17 14.15 -10.22
C LYS A 196 4.43 12.83 -10.01
N LYS A 197 4.72 11.83 -10.86
CA LYS A 197 4.10 10.50 -10.76
C LYS A 197 4.46 9.82 -9.44
N PHE A 198 5.74 9.82 -9.06
CA PHE A 198 6.14 9.28 -7.76
C PHE A 198 5.54 10.07 -6.59
N PHE A 199 5.59 11.39 -6.64
CA PHE A 199 5.03 12.26 -5.59
C PHE A 199 3.55 11.95 -5.32
N SER A 200 2.76 11.68 -6.37
CA SER A 200 1.32 11.39 -6.25
C SER A 200 0.96 10.17 -5.41
N VAL A 201 1.90 9.24 -5.20
CA VAL A 201 1.70 8.02 -4.40
C VAL A 201 2.36 8.10 -3.02
N LEU A 202 3.11 9.16 -2.74
CA LEU A 202 3.72 9.37 -1.43
C LEU A 202 2.73 10.07 -0.49
N SER A 203 2.83 9.76 0.80
CA SER A 203 1.98 10.34 1.83
C SER A 203 2.82 10.80 3.02
N PHE A 204 2.94 12.11 3.18
CA PHE A 204 3.71 12.73 4.27
C PHE A 204 2.75 13.33 5.32
N ALA A 205 3.10 13.21 6.60
CA ALA A 205 2.39 13.92 7.66
C ALA A 205 2.64 15.42 7.50
N GLY A 206 1.58 16.23 7.26
CA GLY A 206 1.70 17.68 7.06
C GLY A 206 1.35 18.18 5.65
N ALA A 207 1.20 17.29 4.67
CA ALA A 207 0.71 17.63 3.33
C ALA A 207 -0.82 17.86 3.34
N ALA A 208 -1.25 18.93 4.00
CA ALA A 208 -2.63 19.40 3.97
C ALA A 208 -2.81 20.35 2.77
N GLY A 209 -3.49 19.87 1.72
CA GLY A 209 -4.18 20.72 0.75
C GLY A 209 -3.58 20.79 -0.65
N SER A 210 -3.99 19.86 -1.52
CA SER A 210 -4.45 20.18 -2.88
C SER A 210 -4.93 18.88 -3.55
N GLY A 211 -6.25 18.72 -3.57
CA GLY A 211 -6.91 17.65 -4.29
C GLY A 211 -6.84 17.90 -5.79
N GLY A 212 -6.32 16.92 -6.52
CA GLY A 212 -6.43 16.77 -7.96
C GLY A 212 -6.65 15.30 -8.26
N ASP A 213 -7.92 14.89 -8.32
CA ASP A 213 -8.38 13.57 -8.74
C ASP A 213 -7.99 13.32 -10.20
N SER A 214 -7.29 12.21 -10.47
CA SER A 214 -7.08 11.66 -11.83
C SER A 214 -6.68 10.18 -11.78
N GLY A 215 -7.66 9.31 -11.51
CA GLY A 215 -7.96 8.16 -12.37
C GLY A 215 -7.03 6.93 -12.36
N GLY A 216 -7.58 5.83 -11.80
CA GLY A 216 -7.40 4.48 -12.37
C GLY A 216 -6.86 3.43 -11.40
N GLY A 217 -7.74 2.59 -10.84
CA GLY A 217 -7.28 1.34 -10.18
C GLY A 217 -8.16 0.75 -9.08
N GLY A 218 -9.40 0.37 -9.40
CA GLY A 218 -10.11 -0.75 -8.76
C GLY A 218 -10.41 -0.72 -7.25
N GLY A 219 -11.55 -0.15 -6.85
CA GLY A 219 -12.26 -0.66 -5.66
C GLY A 219 -13.18 0.31 -4.93
N CYS A 220 -14.41 -0.16 -4.69
CA CYS A 220 -15.40 0.43 -3.79
C CYS A 220 -15.79 1.89 -4.08
N PHE A 221 -16.32 2.17 -5.27
CA PHE A 221 -16.74 3.51 -5.72
C PHE A 221 -17.71 4.21 -4.75
N ILE A 222 -18.73 3.50 -4.25
CA ILE A 222 -19.73 4.07 -3.32
C ILE A 222 -19.11 4.41 -1.96
N ALA A 223 -18.28 3.50 -1.42
CA ALA A 223 -17.66 3.71 -0.11
C ALA A 223 -16.61 4.83 -0.19
N THR A 224 -15.81 4.88 -1.25
CA THR A 224 -14.87 5.97 -1.51
C THR A 224 -15.58 7.32 -1.65
N ALA A 225 -16.71 7.36 -2.38
CA ALA A 225 -17.53 8.57 -2.48
C ALA A 225 -18.11 9.00 -1.12
N ALA A 226 -18.60 8.05 -0.31
CA ALA A 226 -19.15 8.33 1.01
C ALA A 226 -18.07 8.82 1.99
N TYR A 227 -16.97 8.08 2.17
CA TYR A 227 -15.90 8.37 3.13
C TYR A 227 -14.89 9.41 2.65
N GLY A 228 -14.88 9.74 1.36
CA GLY A 228 -14.05 10.81 0.79
C GLY A 228 -12.59 10.43 0.54
N SER A 229 -12.18 9.20 0.86
CA SER A 229 -10.83 8.71 0.59
C SER A 229 -10.81 7.20 0.40
N VAL A 230 -10.07 6.74 -0.62
CA VAL A 230 -9.77 5.33 -0.87
C VAL A 230 -8.95 4.69 0.26
N LEU A 231 -8.27 5.52 1.06
CA LEU A 231 -7.44 5.13 2.20
C LEU A 231 -8.20 5.12 3.52
N SER A 232 -9.47 5.53 3.54
CA SER A 232 -10.25 5.48 4.78
C SER A 232 -10.32 4.04 5.32
N PRO A 233 -10.16 3.82 6.65
CA PRO A 233 -10.12 2.47 7.22
C PRO A 233 -11.34 1.62 6.86
N GLN A 234 -12.52 2.25 6.77
CA GLN A 234 -13.77 1.59 6.38
C GLN A 234 -13.75 1.12 4.93
N VAL A 235 -13.19 1.93 4.01
CA VAL A 235 -13.04 1.55 2.60
C VAL A 235 -12.02 0.43 2.44
N GLN A 236 -10.90 0.49 3.17
CA GLN A 236 -9.89 -0.56 3.16
C GLN A 236 -10.44 -1.90 3.68
N LEU A 237 -11.25 -1.87 4.74
CA LEU A 237 -11.89 -3.05 5.30
C LEU A 237 -12.86 -3.71 4.31
N LEU A 238 -13.70 -2.92 3.63
CA LEU A 238 -14.61 -3.42 2.60
C LEU A 238 -13.87 -3.96 1.37
N ARG A 239 -12.74 -3.33 0.99
CA ARG A 239 -11.86 -3.83 -0.08
C ARG A 239 -11.23 -5.16 0.29
N ARG A 240 -10.71 -5.29 1.51
CA ARG A 240 -10.15 -6.53 2.02
C ARG A 240 -11.19 -7.65 2.09
N PHE A 241 -12.41 -7.35 2.54
CA PHE A 241 -13.51 -8.31 2.55
C PHE A 241 -13.90 -8.75 1.12
N ARG A 242 -13.91 -7.82 0.17
CA ARG A 242 -14.09 -8.15 -1.25
C ARG A 242 -13.02 -9.15 -1.71
N ASP A 243 -11.76 -8.86 -1.42
CA ASP A 243 -10.61 -9.59 -1.97
C ASP A 243 -10.42 -10.95 -1.29
N GLU A 244 -10.54 -11.02 0.03
CA GLU A 244 -10.29 -12.23 0.83
C GLU A 244 -11.53 -13.11 1.04
N VAL A 245 -12.75 -12.60 0.80
CA VAL A 245 -13.98 -13.37 1.03
C VAL A 245 -14.85 -13.46 -0.21
N LEU A 246 -15.26 -12.33 -0.80
CA LEU A 246 -16.22 -12.35 -1.92
C LEU A 246 -15.62 -12.96 -3.19
N LEU A 247 -14.39 -12.59 -3.56
CA LEU A 247 -13.77 -13.06 -4.81
C LEU A 247 -13.40 -14.55 -4.81
N HIS A 248 -13.40 -15.20 -3.65
CA HIS A 248 -13.19 -16.65 -3.54
C HIS A 248 -14.40 -17.49 -3.96
N THR A 249 -15.57 -16.86 -4.22
CA THR A 249 -16.78 -17.56 -4.68
C THR A 249 -17.22 -17.07 -6.07
N ASP A 250 -17.78 -17.95 -6.90
CA ASP A 250 -18.31 -17.58 -8.23
C ASP A 250 -19.45 -16.56 -8.14
N MET A 251 -20.29 -16.70 -7.12
CA MET A 251 -21.36 -15.76 -6.82
C MET A 251 -20.80 -14.38 -6.45
N GLY A 252 -19.78 -14.32 -5.59
CA GLY A 252 -19.15 -13.06 -5.20
C GLY A 252 -18.40 -12.37 -6.34
N ARG A 253 -17.71 -13.12 -7.22
CA ARG A 253 -17.11 -12.56 -8.44
C ARG A 253 -18.15 -11.92 -9.37
N SER A 254 -19.31 -12.54 -9.52
CA SER A 254 -20.39 -12.02 -10.37
C SER A 254 -21.05 -10.78 -9.75
N PHE A 255 -21.27 -10.78 -8.44
CA PHE A 255 -21.73 -9.60 -7.70
C PHE A 255 -20.75 -8.42 -7.82
N VAL A 256 -19.46 -8.65 -7.60
CA VAL A 256 -18.44 -7.60 -7.70
C VAL A 256 -18.37 -7.01 -9.10
N ARG A 257 -18.47 -7.82 -10.17
CA ARG A 257 -18.54 -7.32 -11.55
C ARG A 257 -19.76 -6.44 -11.79
N TRP A 258 -20.94 -6.86 -11.35
CA TRP A 258 -22.16 -6.06 -11.46
C TRP A 258 -22.03 -4.73 -10.68
N TYR A 259 -21.50 -4.80 -9.45
CA TYR A 259 -21.26 -3.63 -8.62
C TYR A 259 -20.30 -2.63 -9.29
N LEU A 260 -19.16 -3.09 -9.80
CA LEU A 260 -18.17 -2.23 -10.45
C LEU A 260 -18.72 -1.59 -11.74
N LYS A 261 -19.61 -2.28 -12.46
CA LYS A 261 -20.27 -1.75 -13.65
C LYS A 261 -21.35 -0.71 -13.33
N THR A 262 -22.08 -0.89 -12.24
CA THR A 262 -23.31 -0.11 -11.94
C THR A 262 -23.08 1.03 -10.95
N SER A 263 -22.05 0.94 -10.10
CA SER A 263 -21.78 1.92 -9.05
C SER A 263 -21.18 3.28 -9.46
N PRO A 264 -20.50 3.47 -10.62
CA PRO A 264 -19.86 4.76 -10.93
C PRO A 264 -20.83 5.96 -11.00
N PRO A 265 -22.00 5.89 -11.66
CA PRO A 265 -22.96 7.00 -11.67
C PRO A 265 -23.52 7.34 -10.28
N VAL A 266 -23.73 6.32 -9.44
CA VAL A 266 -24.20 6.48 -8.06
C VAL A 266 -23.13 7.14 -7.19
N ALA A 267 -21.87 6.74 -7.35
CA ALA A 267 -20.74 7.36 -6.65
C ALA A 267 -20.59 8.84 -7.03
N GLU A 268 -20.80 9.19 -8.29
CA GLU A 268 -20.75 10.58 -8.75
C GLU A 268 -21.88 11.43 -8.16
N TYR A 269 -23.10 10.90 -8.08
CA TYR A 269 -24.21 11.57 -7.38
C TYR A 269 -23.89 11.81 -5.90
N LEU A 270 -23.32 10.81 -5.22
CA LEU A 270 -22.93 10.92 -3.81
C LEU A 270 -21.86 11.98 -3.58
N ARG A 271 -20.87 12.12 -4.45
CA ARG A 271 -19.82 13.14 -4.30
C ARG A 271 -20.39 14.56 -4.24
N ARG A 272 -21.50 14.82 -4.93
CA ARG A 272 -22.12 16.14 -5.05
C ARG A 272 -23.13 16.48 -3.94
N HIS A 273 -23.48 15.52 -3.07
CA HIS A 273 -24.54 15.69 -2.07
C HIS A 273 -24.10 15.20 -0.67
N ASP A 274 -23.79 16.13 0.24
CA ASP A 274 -23.30 15.79 1.58
C ASP A 274 -24.29 15.00 2.44
N THR A 275 -25.59 15.31 2.34
CA THR A 275 -26.66 14.55 3.00
C THR A 275 -26.73 13.11 2.52
N ALA A 276 -26.56 12.88 1.21
CA ALA A 276 -26.55 11.54 0.65
C ALA A 276 -25.31 10.74 1.10
N ARG A 277 -24.15 11.40 1.25
CA ARG A 277 -22.93 10.79 1.81
C ARG A 277 -23.12 10.38 3.25
N LEU A 278 -23.73 11.24 4.07
CA LEU A 278 -24.01 10.94 5.46
C LEU A 278 -24.91 9.70 5.58
N LEU A 279 -26.04 9.68 4.87
CA LEU A 279 -26.94 8.53 4.86
C LEU A 279 -26.23 7.24 4.38
N THR A 280 -25.38 7.35 3.36
CA THR A 280 -24.60 6.21 2.85
C THR A 280 -23.60 5.69 3.89
N ARG A 281 -22.94 6.56 4.67
CA ARG A 281 -22.04 6.12 5.75
C ARG A 281 -22.79 5.34 6.83
N TRP A 282 -23.98 5.80 7.20
CA TRP A 282 -24.85 5.10 8.15
C TRP A 282 -25.30 3.74 7.60
N ALA A 283 -25.71 3.69 6.34
CA ALA A 283 -26.12 2.45 5.68
C ALA A 283 -24.97 1.44 5.52
N LEU A 284 -23.73 1.91 5.34
CA LEU A 284 -22.55 1.05 5.22
C LEU A 284 -22.03 0.53 6.56
N TYR A 285 -22.38 1.16 7.69
CA TYR A 285 -21.83 0.82 9.00
C TYR A 285 -22.06 -0.65 9.43
N PRO A 286 -23.26 -1.24 9.27
CA PRO A 286 -23.47 -2.67 9.55
C PRO A 286 -22.62 -3.58 8.66
N LEU A 287 -22.42 -3.17 7.41
CA LEU A 287 -21.66 -3.92 6.40
C LEU A 287 -20.15 -3.88 6.69
N VAL A 288 -19.64 -2.73 7.16
CA VAL A 288 -18.28 -2.58 7.68
C VAL A 288 -18.10 -3.45 8.93
N GLY A 289 -19.07 -3.47 9.85
CA GLY A 289 -19.01 -4.35 11.03
C GLY A 289 -18.98 -5.84 10.67
N ALA A 290 -19.82 -6.28 9.74
CA ALA A 290 -19.84 -7.66 9.26
C ALA A 290 -18.53 -8.04 8.54
N ALA A 291 -17.98 -7.13 7.72
CA ALA A 291 -16.69 -7.32 7.08
C ALA A 291 -15.54 -7.47 8.10
N ALA A 292 -15.54 -6.65 9.16
CA ALA A 292 -14.54 -6.76 10.24
C ALA A 292 -14.62 -8.12 10.93
N LEU A 293 -15.83 -8.57 11.25
CA LEU A 293 -16.02 -9.87 11.90
C LEU A 293 -15.56 -11.02 11.02
N ALA A 294 -15.92 -10.99 9.72
CA ALA A 294 -15.55 -12.02 8.76
C ALA A 294 -14.04 -12.10 8.51
N LEU A 295 -13.33 -10.96 8.55
CA LEU A 295 -11.88 -10.88 8.36
C LEU A 295 -11.07 -11.23 9.61
N HIS A 296 -11.69 -11.15 10.80
CA HIS A 296 -11.03 -11.46 12.08
C HIS A 296 -11.57 -12.77 12.68
N GLN A 297 -11.02 -13.91 12.24
CA GLN A 297 -11.36 -15.25 12.77
C GLN A 297 -11.17 -15.33 14.30
N GLN A 298 -10.20 -14.64 14.88
CA GLN A 298 -9.98 -14.62 16.33
C GLN A 298 -11.09 -13.88 17.11
N LEU A 299 -11.59 -12.76 16.59
CA LEU A 299 -12.73 -12.04 17.18
C LEU A 299 -14.02 -12.87 17.11
N SER A 300 -14.21 -13.60 16.00
CA SER A 300 -15.33 -14.52 15.80
C SER A 300 -15.33 -15.65 16.85
N LEU A 301 -14.16 -16.24 17.11
CA LEU A 301 -13.99 -17.29 18.12
C LEU A 301 -14.17 -16.76 19.55
N CYS A 302 -13.69 -15.55 19.84
CA CYS A 302 -13.87 -14.91 21.16
C CYS A 302 -15.34 -14.56 21.44
N LEU A 303 -16.05 -14.02 20.46
CA LEU A 303 -17.49 -13.69 20.59
C LEU A 303 -18.35 -14.95 20.67
N GLY A 304 -18.05 -15.97 19.85
CA GLY A 304 -18.71 -17.28 19.92
C GLY A 304 -18.44 -18.00 21.25
N GLY A 305 -17.19 -18.02 21.70
CA GLY A 305 -16.80 -18.59 22.99
C GLY A 305 -17.44 -17.87 24.18
N GLY A 306 -17.51 -16.54 24.13
CA GLY A 306 -18.18 -15.72 25.16
C GLY A 306 -19.68 -16.00 25.28
N LEU A 307 -20.38 -16.17 24.15
CA LEU A 307 -21.80 -16.53 24.13
C LEU A 307 -22.06 -17.95 24.65
N VAL A 308 -21.18 -18.90 24.33
CA VAL A 308 -21.24 -20.27 24.88
C VAL A 308 -21.03 -20.26 26.39
N LEU A 309 -20.04 -19.51 26.89
CA LEU A 309 -19.77 -19.38 28.33
C LEU A 309 -20.92 -18.69 29.08
N LEU A 310 -21.51 -17.64 28.50
CA LEU A 310 -22.71 -16.98 29.05
C LEU A 310 -23.92 -17.92 29.06
N GLY A 311 -24.13 -18.69 27.99
CA GLY A 311 -25.17 -19.71 27.91
C GLY A 311 -25.01 -20.80 28.97
N LEU A 312 -23.78 -21.32 29.14
CA LEU A 312 -23.46 -22.31 30.18
C LEU A 312 -23.62 -21.74 31.58
N PHE A 313 -23.22 -20.48 31.82
CA PHE A 313 -23.42 -19.79 33.09
C PHE A 313 -24.90 -19.61 33.42
N TRP A 314 -25.69 -19.18 32.44
CA TRP A 314 -27.14 -19.01 32.60
C TRP A 314 -27.85 -20.34 32.85
N PHE A 315 -27.47 -21.40 32.12
CA PHE A 315 -27.97 -22.75 32.33
C PHE A 315 -27.62 -23.30 33.72
N ARG A 316 -26.38 -23.10 34.19
CA ARG A 316 -25.96 -23.48 35.55
C ARG A 316 -26.71 -22.70 36.63
N ARG A 317 -26.92 -21.40 36.46
CA ARG A 317 -27.73 -20.59 37.38
C ARG A 317 -29.18 -21.08 37.44
N ARG A 318 -29.78 -21.44 36.30
CA ARG A 318 -31.14 -21.98 36.26
C ARG A 318 -31.25 -23.35 36.92
N ALA A 319 -30.25 -24.22 36.75
CA ALA A 319 -30.18 -25.52 37.42
C ALA A 319 -30.03 -25.39 38.95
N GLN A 320 -29.30 -24.39 39.45
CA GLN A 320 -29.12 -24.14 40.88
C GLN A 320 -30.31 -23.42 41.54
N GLY A 321 -31.04 -22.58 40.79
CA GLY A 321 -32.23 -21.89 41.27
C GLY A 321 -33.49 -22.77 41.43
N GLY A 322 -33.47 -23.99 40.89
CA GLY A 322 -34.58 -24.95 41.03
C GLY A 322 -34.51 -25.86 42.27
N ALA A 323 -33.42 -25.82 43.02
CA ALA A 323 -33.16 -26.78 44.11
C ALA A 323 -33.54 -26.30 45.52
N THR A 324 -34.15 -25.12 45.68
CA THR A 324 -34.42 -24.51 47.01
C THR A 324 -35.89 -24.36 47.38
N ALA A 325 -36.82 -25.00 46.66
CA ALA A 325 -38.23 -25.04 47.04
C ALA A 325 -38.64 -26.43 47.55
N ALA A 326 -38.23 -26.78 48.78
CA ALA A 326 -38.88 -27.83 49.56
C ALA A 326 -39.61 -27.14 50.74
N PRO A 327 -40.93 -27.30 50.88
CA PRO A 327 -41.69 -26.64 51.94
C PRO A 327 -41.35 -27.29 53.28
N ARG A 328 -41.11 -26.45 54.29
CA ARG A 328 -41.03 -26.88 55.69
C ARG A 328 -42.43 -27.31 56.14
N GLY A 329 -42.60 -28.60 56.36
CA GLY A 329 -43.66 -29.22 57.16
C GLY A 329 -43.05 -29.90 58.36
#